data_AF-A0A7C6FGV7-F1
#
_entry.id   AF-A0A7C6FGV7-F1
#
_cell.length_a   1.000
_cell.length_b   1.000
_cell.length_c   1.000
_cell.angle_alpha   90.00
_cell.angle_beta   90.00
_cell.angle_gamma   90.00
#
_symmetry.space_group_name_H-M   'P 1'
#
loop_
_entity.id
_entity.type
_entity.pdbx_description
1 polymer ?
#
loop_
_entity_poly.entity_id
_entity_poly.type
_entity_poly.pdbx_seq_one_letter_code
_entity_poly.pdbx_strand_id
1 'polypeptide(L)'
;MKVFRLREEQIQSAEGAERSALEESYQYEKKSLDSFRESGKYLATREDIAAMHDLMSKLYVRDGLGNAQRQAVYSTDHLRQYTDGAITLDQFIQQMDSALRLVRMEYQ
;
A
#
# COMPACT_ATOMS: atom_id res chain seq x y z
N MET A 1 -17.96 -1.49 -4.65
CA MET A 1 -18.80 -2.66 -5.01
C MET A 1 -18.16 -3.63 -6.00
N LYS A 2 -17.15 -3.23 -6.80
CA LYS A 2 -16.44 -4.12 -7.74
C LYS A 2 -15.74 -5.33 -7.06
N VAL A 3 -15.27 -5.14 -5.81
CA VAL A 3 -14.56 -6.16 -5.02
C VAL A 3 -15.46 -7.33 -4.61
N PHE A 4 -16.70 -7.09 -4.17
CA PHE A 4 -17.63 -8.17 -3.82
C PHE A 4 -18.04 -9.02 -5.02
N ARG A 5 -18.14 -8.41 -6.21
CA ARG A 5 -18.44 -9.11 -7.45
C ARG A 5 -17.30 -10.05 -7.87
N LEU A 6 -16.06 -9.59 -7.78
CA LEU A 6 -14.87 -10.43 -8.01
C LEU A 6 -14.79 -11.60 -7.01
N ARG A 7 -15.19 -11.38 -5.76
CA ARG A 7 -15.20 -12.44 -4.74
C ARG A 7 -16.29 -13.48 -4.99
N GLU A 8 -17.46 -13.07 -5.46
CA GLU A 8 -18.54 -13.97 -5.88
C GLU A 8 -18.10 -14.85 -7.07
N GLU A 9 -17.39 -14.27 -8.04
CA GLU A 9 -16.81 -15.00 -9.18
C GLU A 9 -15.75 -16.03 -8.73
N GLN A 10 -14.93 -15.68 -7.73
CA GLN A 10 -13.95 -16.59 -7.12
C GLN A 10 -14.62 -17.75 -6.36
N ILE A 11 -15.71 -17.48 -5.64
CA ILE A 11 -16.48 -18.53 -4.96
C ILE A 11 -17.12 -19.50 -5.96
N GLN A 12 -17.64 -18.97 -7.08
CA GLN A 12 -18.27 -19.79 -8.12
C GLN A 12 -17.28 -20.70 -8.85
N SER A 13 -16.01 -20.29 -8.93
CA SER A 13 -14.94 -21.06 -9.59
C SER A 13 -14.18 -21.99 -8.65
N ALA A 14 -14.33 -21.84 -7.33
CA ALA A 14 -13.70 -22.69 -6.33
C ALA A 14 -14.55 -23.93 -6.00
N GLU A 15 -13.90 -25.01 -5.58
CA GLU A 15 -14.57 -26.25 -5.15
C GLU A 15 -14.08 -26.73 -3.78
N GLY A 16 -14.87 -27.57 -3.11
CA GLY A 16 -14.51 -28.21 -1.86
C GLY A 16 -14.15 -27.23 -0.73
N ALA A 17 -13.06 -27.52 -0.01
CA ALA A 17 -12.65 -26.76 1.17
C ALA A 17 -12.28 -25.29 0.86
N GLU A 18 -11.74 -25.03 -0.34
CA GLU A 18 -11.41 -23.67 -0.78
C GLU A 18 -12.67 -22.82 -0.93
N ARG A 19 -13.71 -23.38 -1.55
CA ARG A 19 -15.00 -22.71 -1.68
C ARG A 19 -15.62 -22.39 -0.33
N SER A 20 -15.63 -23.35 0.60
CA SER A 20 -16.19 -23.13 1.94
C SER A 20 -15.45 -22.03 2.70
N ALA A 21 -14.12 -21.97 2.62
CA ALA A 21 -13.33 -20.90 3.23
C ALA A 21 -13.60 -19.52 2.59
N LEU A 22 -13.73 -19.48 1.26
CA LEU A 22 -14.06 -18.25 0.53
C LEU A 22 -15.47 -17.75 0.85
N GLU A 23 -16.45 -18.65 0.95
CA GLU A 23 -17.83 -18.33 1.35
C GLU A 23 -17.87 -17.79 2.79
N GLU A 24 -17.17 -18.42 3.73
CA GLU A 24 -17.09 -17.96 5.12
C GLU A 24 -16.46 -16.56 5.20
N SER A 25 -15.32 -16.35 4.52
CA SER A 25 -14.64 -15.06 4.47
C SER A 25 -15.52 -13.97 3.83
N TYR A 26 -16.24 -14.29 2.75
CA TYR A 26 -17.17 -13.36 2.10
C TYR A 26 -18.33 -12.98 3.03
N GLN A 27 -18.92 -13.94 3.74
CA GLN A 27 -20.01 -13.65 4.69
C GLN A 27 -19.52 -12.82 5.87
N TYR A 28 -18.32 -13.11 6.38
CA TYR A 28 -17.69 -12.30 7.43
C TYR A 28 -17.48 -10.85 6.99
N GLU A 29 -16.90 -10.63 5.81
CA GLU A 29 -16.64 -9.29 5.26
C GLU A 29 -17.94 -8.52 5.00
N LYS A 30 -18.96 -9.19 4.48
CA LYS A 30 -20.29 -8.59 4.24
C LYS A 30 -20.94 -8.17 5.55
N LYS A 31 -20.95 -9.05 6.55
CA LYS A 31 -21.48 -8.75 7.89
C LYS A 31 -20.72 -7.60 8.56
N SER A 32 -19.39 -7.58 8.43
CA SER A 32 -18.55 -6.50 8.95
C SER A 32 -18.89 -5.16 8.29
N LEU A 33 -19.06 -5.12 6.96
CA LEU A 33 -19.47 -3.92 6.24
C LEU A 33 -20.86 -3.43 6.67
N ASP A 34 -21.81 -4.34 6.85
CA ASP A 34 -23.18 -3.98 7.26
C ASP A 34 -23.19 -3.45 8.70
N SER A 35 -22.45 -4.08 9.63
CA SER A 35 -22.23 -3.56 10.98
C SER A 35 -21.55 -2.20 10.97
N PHE A 36 -20.56 -1.98 10.10
CA PHE A 36 -19.91 -0.68 9.93
C PHE A 36 -20.86 0.38 9.35
N ARG A 37 -21.76 0.03 8.44
CA ARG A 37 -22.77 0.98 7.94
C ARG A 37 -23.78 1.37 9.02
N GLU A 38 -24.16 0.42 9.85
CA GLU A 38 -25.15 0.63 10.91
C GLU A 38 -24.57 1.43 12.09
N SER A 39 -23.35 1.09 12.53
CA SER A 39 -22.71 1.68 13.70
C SER A 39 -21.70 2.78 13.36
N GLY A 40 -21.03 2.69 12.20
CA GLY A 40 -20.00 3.63 11.76
C GLY A 40 -20.51 5.03 11.50
N LYS A 41 -21.82 5.17 11.20
CA LYS A 41 -22.50 6.49 11.11
C LYS A 41 -22.49 7.27 12.44
N TYR A 42 -22.18 6.61 13.55
CA TYR A 42 -22.02 7.22 14.88
C TYR A 42 -20.56 7.34 15.32
N LEU A 43 -19.60 6.78 14.56
CA LEU A 43 -18.18 6.75 14.91
C LEU A 43 -17.35 7.79 14.16
N ALA A 44 -17.81 8.22 12.99
CA ALA A 44 -17.12 9.19 12.16
C ALA A 44 -18.14 10.20 11.59
N THR A 45 -17.82 11.47 11.72
CA THR A 45 -18.58 12.56 11.10
C THR A 45 -18.43 12.52 9.56
N ARG A 46 -19.24 13.30 8.85
CA ARG A 46 -19.07 13.43 7.39
C ARG A 46 -17.72 14.04 7.04
N GLU A 47 -17.23 14.95 7.87
CA GLU A 47 -15.90 15.54 7.75
C GLU A 47 -14.80 14.48 7.88
N ASP A 48 -14.91 13.57 8.86
CA ASP A 48 -13.93 12.49 9.07
C ASP A 48 -13.86 11.55 7.85
N ILE A 49 -15.02 11.18 7.29
CA ILE A 49 -15.09 10.33 6.10
C ILE A 49 -14.50 11.05 4.88
N ALA A 50 -14.78 12.34 4.71
CA ALA A 50 -14.23 13.14 3.62
C ALA A 50 -12.70 13.26 3.72
N ALA A 51 -12.16 13.46 4.93
CA ALA A 51 -10.73 13.50 5.19
C ALA A 51 -10.05 12.15 4.88
N MET A 52 -10.68 11.03 5.26
CA MET A 52 -10.17 9.70 4.90
C MET A 52 -10.18 9.47 3.38
N HIS A 53 -11.24 9.87 2.69
CA HIS A 53 -11.31 9.78 1.23
C HIS A 53 -10.21 10.60 0.54
N ASP A 54 -9.98 11.83 1.00
CA ASP A 54 -8.93 12.70 0.47
C ASP A 54 -7.53 12.09 0.70
N LEU A 55 -7.26 11.54 1.88
CA LEU A 55 -6.00 10.86 2.18
C LEU A 55 -5.81 9.61 1.31
N MET A 56 -6.84 8.75 1.21
CA MET A 56 -6.79 7.53 0.40
C MET A 56 -6.62 7.83 -1.10
N SER A 57 -7.17 8.94 -1.60
CA SER A 57 -7.01 9.36 -3.00
C SER A 57 -5.57 9.71 -3.38
N LYS A 58 -4.75 10.04 -2.37
CA LYS A 58 -3.33 10.39 -2.51
C LYS A 58 -2.40 9.19 -2.27
N LEU A 59 -2.94 8.07 -1.79
CA LEU A 59 -2.17 6.84 -1.63
C LEU A 59 -1.93 6.23 -3.01
N TYR A 60 -0.68 6.29 -3.45
CA TYR A 60 -0.21 5.56 -4.61
C TYR A 60 0.48 4.27 -4.15
N VAL A 61 0.00 3.13 -4.66
CA VAL A 61 0.72 1.86 -4.54
C VAL A 61 1.88 1.90 -5.51
N ARG A 62 3.11 2.02 -4.99
CA ARG A 62 4.31 1.99 -5.82
C ARG A 62 4.42 0.64 -6.52
N ASP A 63 4.79 0.68 -7.80
CA ASP A 63 5.21 -0.52 -8.53
C ASP A 63 6.47 -1.14 -7.90
N GLY A 64 6.84 -2.35 -8.34
CA GLY A 64 8.01 -3.06 -7.82
C GLY A 64 9.29 -2.20 -7.90
N LEU A 65 9.46 -1.47 -8.99
CA LEU A 65 10.59 -0.57 -9.21
C LEU A 65 10.59 0.61 -8.23
N GLY A 66 9.45 1.28 -8.03
CA GLY A 66 9.31 2.40 -7.11
C GLY A 66 9.49 2.01 -5.65
N ASN A 67 9.16 0.78 -5.28
CA ASN A 67 9.47 0.21 -3.97
C ASN A 67 10.97 -0.10 -3.81
N ALA A 68 11.63 -0.65 -4.81
CA ALA A 68 13.08 -0.89 -4.76
C ALA A 68 13.89 0.40 -4.73
N GLN A 69 13.50 1.42 -5.50
CA GLN A 69 14.13 2.74 -5.46
C GLN A 69 13.96 3.38 -4.07
N ARG A 70 12.77 3.26 -3.49
CA ARG A 70 12.50 3.70 -2.12
C ARG A 70 13.42 2.98 -1.14
N GLN A 71 13.50 1.66 -1.22
CA GLN A 71 14.33 0.87 -0.33
C GLN A 71 15.82 1.25 -0.47
N ALA A 72 16.34 1.43 -1.68
CA ALA A 72 17.73 1.83 -1.88
C ALA A 72 18.05 3.21 -1.28
N VAL A 73 17.12 4.17 -1.39
CA VAL A 73 17.28 5.49 -0.75
C VAL A 73 17.24 5.39 0.78
N TYR A 74 16.27 4.67 1.35
CA TYR A 74 16.06 4.63 2.81
C TYR A 74 16.88 3.59 3.57
N SER A 75 17.48 2.61 2.88
CA SER A 75 18.36 1.61 3.50
C SER A 75 19.79 2.10 3.68
N THR A 76 20.14 3.23 3.06
CA THR A 76 21.47 3.85 3.20
C THR A 76 21.42 5.00 4.19
N ASP A 77 22.51 5.16 4.95
CA ASP A 77 22.63 6.19 5.98
C ASP A 77 23.14 7.53 5.42
N HIS A 78 23.03 7.73 4.10
CA HIS A 78 23.65 8.84 3.38
C HIS A 78 23.03 10.19 3.75
N LEU A 79 21.72 10.22 3.99
CA LEU A 79 21.04 11.43 4.45
C LEU A 79 21.59 11.87 5.81
N ARG A 80 21.78 10.91 6.73
CA ARG A 80 22.35 11.18 8.05
C ARG A 80 23.79 11.66 7.95
N GLN A 81 24.61 11.02 7.11
CA GLN A 81 25.99 11.46 6.88
C GLN A 81 26.07 12.88 6.33
N TYR A 82 25.14 13.27 5.46
CA TYR A 82 25.06 14.65 4.96
C TYR A 82 24.63 15.63 6.07
N THR A 83 23.59 15.30 6.84
CA THR A 83 23.11 16.18 7.91
C THR A 83 24.12 16.32 9.06
N ASP A 84 24.89 15.27 9.33
CA ASP A 84 25.95 15.25 10.34
C ASP A 84 27.23 15.93 9.83
N GLY A 85 27.26 16.38 8.56
CA GLY A 85 28.40 17.06 7.93
C GLY A 85 29.57 16.13 7.58
N ALA A 86 29.38 14.82 7.64
CA ALA A 86 30.40 13.81 7.30
C ALA A 86 30.66 13.73 5.78
N ILE A 87 29.66 14.09 4.96
CA ILE A 87 29.78 14.21 3.50
C ILE A 87 29.20 15.53 3.01
N THR A 88 29.68 16.01 1.87
CA THR A 88 29.14 17.19 1.18
C THR A 88 27.84 16.87 0.43
N LEU A 89 27.10 17.92 0.04
CA LEU A 89 25.88 17.77 -0.76
C LEU A 89 26.17 17.07 -2.10
N ASP A 90 27.29 17.40 -2.76
CA ASP A 90 27.66 16.79 -4.04
C ASP A 90 27.96 15.30 -3.89
N GLN A 91 28.66 14.91 -2.82
CA GLN A 91 28.92 13.51 -2.50
C GLN A 91 27.61 12.75 -2.19
N PHE A 92 26.69 13.38 -1.46
CA PHE A 92 25.37 12.81 -1.21
C PHE A 92 24.59 12.57 -2.52
N ILE A 93 24.54 13.56 -3.42
CA ILE A 93 23.86 13.44 -4.72
C ILE A 93 24.46 12.30 -5.54
N GLN A 94 25.80 12.22 -5.63
CA GLN A 94 26.47 11.15 -6.39
C GLN A 94 26.17 9.75 -5.85
N GLN A 95 26.13 9.60 -4.52
CA GLN A 95 25.81 8.32 -3.88
C GLN A 95 24.35 7.92 -4.11
N MET A 96 23.41 8.88 -4.02
CA MET A 96 21.99 8.65 -4.34
C MET A 96 21.77 8.25 -5.80
N ASP A 97 22.41 8.95 -6.73
CA ASP A 97 22.32 8.63 -8.15
C ASP A 97 22.87 7.23 -8.46
N SER A 98 23.98 6.86 -7.82
CA SER A 98 24.58 5.53 -7.97
C SER A 98 23.64 4.43 -7.46
N ALA A 99 23.04 4.62 -6.28
CA ALA A 99 22.08 3.67 -5.70
C ALA A 99 20.82 3.52 -6.57
N LEU A 100 20.27 4.62 -7.06
CA LEU A 100 19.09 4.60 -7.94
C LEU A 100 19.38 3.98 -9.30
N ARG A 101 20.59 4.19 -9.84
CA ARG A 101 21.02 3.58 -11.10
C ARG A 101 21.16 2.07 -10.98
N LEU A 102 21.72 1.56 -9.88
CA LEU A 102 21.84 0.13 -9.62
C LEU A 102 20.46 -0.55 -9.63
N VAL A 103 19.50 0.01 -8.88
CA VAL A 103 18.12 -0.50 -8.84
C VAL A 103 17.49 -0.53 -10.23
N ARG A 104 17.71 0.50 -11.06
CA ARG A 104 17.16 0.51 -12.43
C ARG A 104 17.74 -0.60 -13.30
N MET A 105 19.01 -0.96 -13.11
CA MET A 105 19.65 -2.04 -13.87
C MET A 105 19.16 -3.42 -13.44
N GLU A 106 18.85 -3.63 -12.16
CA GLU A 106 18.34 -4.91 -11.64
C GLU A 106 16.87 -5.20 -12.02
N TYR A 107 16.12 -4.17 -12.42
CA TYR A 107 14.71 -4.26 -12.79
C TYR A 107 14.46 -4.28 -14.31
N GLN A 108 15.53 -4.41 -15.12
CA GLN A 108 15.48 -4.69 -16.56
C GLN A 108 15.59 -6.19 -16.81
#